data_AF-A0A962XY07-F1
#
_entry.id   AF-A0A962XY07-F1
#
_cell.length_a   1.000
_cell.length_b   1.000
_cell.length_c   1.000
_cell.angle_alpha   90.00
_cell.angle_beta   90.00
_cell.angle_gamma   90.00
#
_symmetry.space_group_name_H-M   'P 1'
#
loop_
_entity.id
_entity.type
_entity.pdbx_description
1 polymer ?
#
loop_
_entity_poly.entity_id
_entity_poly.type
_entity_poly.pdbx_seq_one_letter_code
_entity_poly.pdbx_strand_id
1 'polypeptide(L)'
;MIQAAKNGGLLLLLTAVLAPALAVAQEAAAPPTLSAGDTAWMLTSTALVLFMTIPGLSLFYAGMVRAKNVLSVMMQCFAITALITVLWALYGYSLAFDATGMTKEAINLYTFIGGFGKAFLGGVGRDSLTATIP
;
A
#
# COMPACT_ATOMS: atom_id res chain seq x y z
N MET A 1 -27.27 -17.73 40.55
CA MET A 1 -26.26 -18.31 39.62
C MET A 1 -26.30 -17.74 38.18
N ILE A 2 -27.17 -16.79 37.82
CA ILE A 2 -27.34 -16.31 36.42
C ILE A 2 -26.54 -15.01 36.10
N GLN A 3 -26.00 -14.29 37.08
CA GLN A 3 -25.25 -13.03 36.84
C GLN A 3 -23.78 -13.20 36.40
N ALA A 4 -23.13 -14.34 36.70
CA ALA A 4 -21.72 -14.54 36.37
C ALA A 4 -21.45 -14.70 34.85
N ALA A 5 -22.41 -15.25 34.10
CA ALA A 5 -22.27 -15.48 32.66
C ALA A 5 -22.36 -14.19 31.83
N LYS A 6 -23.14 -13.19 32.27
CA LYS A 6 -23.24 -11.87 31.60
C LYS A 6 -21.93 -11.07 31.68
N ASN A 7 -21.22 -11.18 32.80
CA ASN A 7 -19.98 -10.44 33.03
C ASN A 7 -18.77 -11.09 32.33
N GLY A 8 -18.79 -12.43 32.19
CA GLY A 8 -17.74 -13.16 31.46
C GLY A 8 -17.71 -12.85 29.96
N GLY A 9 -18.87 -12.71 29.31
CA GLY A 9 -18.95 -12.34 27.89
C GLY A 9 -18.46 -10.93 27.61
N LEU A 10 -18.73 -9.98 28.53
CA LEU A 10 -18.25 -8.61 28.41
C LEU A 10 -16.72 -8.52 28.55
N LEU A 11 -16.13 -9.32 29.44
CA LEU A 11 -14.67 -9.38 29.64
C LEU A 11 -13.95 -10.00 28.45
N LEU A 12 -14.56 -11.00 27.80
CA LEU A 12 -14.05 -11.68 26.61
C LEU A 12 -14.18 -10.81 25.34
N LEU A 13 -15.24 -9.99 25.26
CA LEU A 13 -15.39 -8.96 24.23
C LEU A 13 -14.38 -7.82 24.44
N LEU A 14 -14.12 -7.41 25.68
CA LEU A 14 -13.17 -6.35 26.00
C LEU A 14 -11.73 -6.75 25.63
N THR A 15 -11.34 -8.01 25.89
CA THR A 15 -10.02 -8.53 25.52
C THR A 15 -9.89 -8.75 24.00
N ALA A 16 -10.95 -9.19 23.32
CA ALA A 16 -10.96 -9.31 21.85
C ALA A 16 -10.85 -7.94 21.14
N VAL A 17 -11.39 -6.88 21.74
CA VAL A 17 -11.31 -5.50 21.20
C VAL A 17 -9.97 -4.82 21.54
N LEU A 18 -9.32 -5.20 22.64
CA LEU A 18 -8.00 -4.65 23.03
C LEU A 18 -6.80 -5.43 22.45
N ALA A 19 -6.99 -6.68 22.01
CA ALA A 19 -5.91 -7.48 21.40
C ALA A 19 -5.21 -6.82 20.20
N PRO A 20 -5.90 -6.09 19.29
CA PRO A 20 -5.24 -5.38 18.20
C PRO A 20 -4.38 -4.19 18.67
N ALA A 21 -4.68 -3.62 19.85
CA ALA A 21 -3.93 -2.47 20.38
C ALA A 21 -2.57 -2.87 20.96
N LEU A 22 -2.42 -4.11 21.44
CA LEU A 22 -1.14 -4.67 21.88
C LEU A 22 -0.22 -5.07 20.71
N ALA A 23 -0.76 -5.18 19.50
CA ALA A 23 0.01 -5.51 18.30
C ALA A 23 0.77 -4.30 17.70
N VAL A 24 0.51 -3.08 18.18
CA VAL A 24 1.26 -1.87 17.78
C VAL A 24 2.27 -1.51 18.87
N ALA A 25 3.18 -2.45 19.16
CA ALA A 25 4.44 -2.10 19.80
C ALA A 25 5.36 -1.53 18.71
N GLN A 26 5.23 -0.24 18.43
CA GLN A 26 6.25 0.46 17.66
C GLN A 26 7.46 0.65 18.58
N GLU A 27 8.34 -0.33 18.57
CA GLU A 27 9.70 -0.25 19.13
C GLU A 27 10.33 1.07 18.64
N ALA A 28 10.91 1.84 19.56
CA ALA A 28 11.62 3.05 19.22
C ALA A 28 12.74 2.70 18.23
N ALA A 29 12.57 3.13 16.97
CA ALA A 29 13.41 2.71 15.87
C ALA A 29 14.89 3.03 16.16
N ALA A 30 15.71 1.98 16.22
CA ALA A 30 17.14 2.08 15.94
C ALA A 30 17.37 2.85 14.63
N PRO A 31 18.53 3.49 14.40
CA PRO A 31 18.83 4.14 13.12
C PRO A 31 18.46 3.19 11.98
N PRO A 32 17.78 3.68 10.92
CA PRO A 32 17.21 2.83 9.89
C PRO A 32 18.30 1.92 9.33
N THR A 33 18.25 0.64 9.70
CA THR A 33 19.16 -0.39 9.20
C THR A 33 18.43 -1.13 8.10
N LEU A 34 19.11 -1.31 6.97
CA LEU A 34 18.54 -2.03 5.84
C LEU A 34 18.30 -3.49 6.25
N SER A 35 17.04 -3.90 6.25
CA SER A 35 16.63 -5.27 6.51
C SER A 35 16.43 -6.01 5.20
N ALA A 36 17.28 -7.01 4.94
CA ALA A 36 17.15 -7.86 3.75
C ALA A 36 15.82 -8.65 3.78
N GLY A 37 15.35 -9.05 4.96
CA GLY A 37 14.07 -9.75 5.14
C GLY A 37 12.87 -8.87 4.79
N ASP A 38 12.84 -7.64 5.31
CA ASP A 38 11.74 -6.72 5.05
C ASP A 38 11.71 -6.28 3.58
N THR A 39 12.89 -6.06 2.99
CA THR A 39 13.01 -5.74 1.55
C THR A 39 12.53 -6.91 0.69
N ALA A 40 12.95 -8.15 0.98
CA ALA A 40 12.51 -9.34 0.24
C ALA A 40 11.00 -9.55 0.35
N TRP A 41 10.43 -9.33 1.54
CA TRP A 41 8.99 -9.42 1.75
C TRP A 41 8.22 -8.32 1.02
N MET A 42 8.72 -7.08 1.03
CA MET A 42 8.12 -5.97 0.29
C MET A 42 8.13 -6.21 -1.22
N LEU A 43 9.24 -6.71 -1.77
CA LEU A 43 9.33 -7.08 -3.20
C LEU A 43 8.37 -8.23 -3.55
N THR A 44 8.28 -9.24 -2.69
CA THR A 44 7.34 -10.36 -2.86
C THR A 44 5.89 -9.88 -2.81
N SER A 45 5.56 -9.04 -1.83
CA SER A 45 4.23 -8.44 -1.68
C SER A 45 3.87 -7.59 -2.90
N THR A 46 4.81 -6.80 -3.42
CA THR A 46 4.62 -6.01 -4.66
C THR A 46 4.33 -6.92 -5.86
N ALA A 47 5.06 -8.03 -6.00
CA ALA A 47 4.81 -9.01 -7.05
C ALA A 47 3.43 -9.66 -6.92
N LEU A 48 2.99 -9.98 -5.69
CA LEU A 48 1.64 -10.51 -5.44
C LEU A 48 0.54 -9.49 -5.81
N VAL A 49 0.74 -8.20 -5.53
CA VAL A 49 -0.21 -7.15 -5.93
C VAL A 49 -0.26 -7.01 -7.46
N LEU A 50 0.89 -7.05 -8.15
CA LEU A 50 0.91 -7.05 -9.63
C LEU A 50 0.20 -8.29 -10.21
N PHE A 51 0.33 -9.44 -9.55
CA PHE A 51 -0.37 -10.66 -9.92
C PHE A 51 -1.90 -10.55 -9.80
N MET A 52 -2.40 -9.70 -8.89
CA MET A 52 -3.83 -9.37 -8.83
C MET A 52 -4.30 -8.65 -10.08
N THR A 53 -3.48 -7.83 -10.72
CA THR A 53 -3.86 -7.14 -11.97
C THR A 53 -3.70 -8.05 -13.19
N ILE A 54 -2.55 -8.74 -13.30
CA ILE A 54 -2.22 -9.66 -14.41
C ILE A 54 -1.72 -10.98 -13.82
N PRO A 55 -2.45 -12.11 -13.93
CA PRO A 55 -3.68 -12.32 -14.68
C PRO A 55 -4.98 -12.07 -13.89
N GLY A 56 -4.95 -11.84 -12.58
CA GLY A 56 -6.13 -11.92 -11.68
C GLY A 56 -7.39 -11.18 -12.17
N LEU A 57 -7.35 -9.85 -12.18
CA LEU A 57 -8.44 -9.00 -12.63
C LEU A 57 -8.70 -9.19 -14.13
N SER A 58 -7.65 -9.34 -14.95
CA SER A 58 -7.79 -9.51 -16.39
C SER A 58 -8.63 -10.73 -16.76
N LEU A 59 -8.42 -11.87 -16.09
CA LEU A 59 -9.15 -13.11 -16.32
C LEU A 59 -10.56 -13.05 -15.72
N PHE A 60 -10.71 -12.43 -14.54
CA PHE A 60 -12.00 -12.24 -13.90
C PHE A 60 -12.96 -11.39 -14.76
N TYR A 61 -12.49 -10.23 -15.25
CA TYR A 61 -13.28 -9.36 -16.12
C TYR A 61 -13.46 -9.93 -17.52
N ALA A 62 -12.45 -10.63 -18.06
CA ALA A 62 -12.60 -11.35 -19.31
C ALA A 62 -13.69 -12.45 -19.22
N GLY A 63 -13.81 -13.14 -18.09
CA GLY A 63 -14.82 -14.18 -17.87
C GLY A 63 -16.26 -13.66 -17.81
N MET A 64 -16.48 -12.37 -17.51
CA MET A 64 -17.81 -11.75 -17.46
C MET A 64 -18.25 -11.16 -18.81
N VAL A 65 -17.37 -11.08 -19.80
CA VAL A 65 -17.70 -10.58 -21.13
C VAL A 65 -17.93 -11.73 -22.13
N ARG A 66 -18.62 -11.42 -23.23
CA ARG A 66 -18.80 -12.37 -24.33
C ARG A 66 -17.43 -12.84 -24.85
N ALA A 67 -17.32 -14.12 -25.21
CA ALA A 67 -16.07 -14.74 -25.67
C ALA A 67 -15.36 -13.94 -26.78
N LYS A 68 -16.11 -13.35 -27.72
CA LYS A 68 -15.55 -12.50 -28.79
C LYS A 68 -14.85 -11.22 -28.31
N ASN A 69 -15.12 -10.78 -27.09
CA ASN A 69 -14.57 -9.57 -26.49
C ASN A 69 -13.47 -9.85 -25.45
N VAL A 70 -13.21 -11.12 -25.11
CA VAL A 70 -12.22 -11.54 -24.10
C VAL A 70 -10.84 -10.99 -24.42
N LEU A 71 -10.40 -11.15 -25.68
CA LEU A 71 -9.08 -10.68 -26.11
C LEU A 71 -8.94 -9.16 -25.95
N SER A 72 -10.01 -8.41 -26.23
CA SER A 72 -10.01 -6.95 -26.08
C SER A 72 -9.85 -6.54 -24.61
N VAL A 73 -10.58 -7.18 -23.69
CA VAL A 73 -10.48 -6.89 -22.25
C VAL A 73 -9.09 -7.24 -21.71
N MET A 74 -8.54 -8.39 -22.08
CA MET A 74 -7.19 -8.78 -21.65
C MET A 74 -6.11 -7.79 -22.13
N MET A 75 -6.20 -7.35 -23.40
CA MET A 75 -5.25 -6.37 -23.95
C MET A 75 -5.40 -4.98 -23.32
N GLN A 76 -6.62 -4.56 -23.01
CA GLN A 76 -6.86 -3.30 -22.29
C GLN A 76 -6.28 -3.35 -20.87
N CYS A 77 -6.47 -4.44 -20.14
CA CYS A 77 -5.87 -4.62 -18.80
C CYS A 77 -4.34 -4.57 -18.86
N PHE A 78 -3.72 -5.24 -19.85
CA PHE A 78 -2.27 -5.17 -20.05
C PHE A 78 -1.78 -3.75 -20.38
N ALA A 79 -2.45 -3.08 -21.32
CA ALA A 79 -2.10 -1.73 -21.75
C ALA A 79 -2.24 -0.70 -20.63
N ILE A 80 -3.32 -0.76 -19.83
CA ILE A 80 -3.53 0.12 -18.69
C ILE A 80 -2.49 -0.14 -17.60
N THR A 81 -2.17 -1.41 -17.31
CA THR A 81 -1.13 -1.75 -16.32
C THR A 81 0.21 -1.13 -16.73
N ALA A 82 0.63 -1.32 -17.98
CA ALA A 82 1.86 -0.73 -18.50
C ALA A 82 1.85 0.81 -18.46
N LEU A 83 0.75 1.44 -18.89
CA LEU A 83 0.58 2.89 -18.87
C LEU A 83 0.69 3.44 -17.44
N ILE A 84 -0.02 2.84 -16.48
CA ILE A 84 -0.02 3.29 -15.09
C ILE A 84 1.35 3.10 -14.46
N THR A 85 2.07 2.01 -14.74
CA THR A 85 3.45 1.83 -14.27
C THR A 85 4.37 2.95 -14.76
N VAL A 86 4.23 3.38 -16.02
CA VAL A 86 5.01 4.50 -16.56
C VAL A 86 4.61 5.82 -15.90
N LEU A 87 3.32 6.15 -15.84
CA LEU A 87 2.85 7.39 -15.21
C LEU A 87 3.23 7.47 -13.73
N TRP A 88 3.22 6.33 -13.04
CA TRP A 88 3.68 6.21 -11.66
C TRP A 88 5.14 6.61 -11.50
N ALA A 89 6.02 6.11 -12.37
CA ALA A 89 7.45 6.47 -12.34
C ALA A 89 7.72 7.92 -12.72
N LEU A 90 6.93 8.49 -13.65
CA LEU A 90 7.13 9.88 -14.12
C LEU A 90 6.74 10.92 -13.06
N TYR A 91 5.54 10.82 -12.50
CA TYR A 91 5.05 11.81 -11.53
C TYR A 91 4.13 11.23 -10.46
N GLY A 92 3.52 10.06 -10.66
CA GLY A 92 2.57 9.48 -9.69
C GLY A 92 3.21 9.22 -8.33
N TYR A 93 4.44 8.73 -8.29
CA TYR A 93 5.22 8.57 -7.07
C TYR A 93 5.41 9.91 -6.35
N SER A 94 5.75 10.96 -7.08
CA SER A 94 5.95 12.29 -6.50
C SER A 94 4.67 12.85 -5.90
N LEU A 95 3.56 12.80 -6.64
CA LEU A 95 2.30 13.35 -6.14
C LEU A 95 1.76 12.59 -4.92
N ALA A 96 2.14 11.32 -4.73
CA ALA A 96 1.72 10.51 -3.58
C ALA A 96 2.67 10.61 -2.38
N PHE A 97 3.98 10.65 -2.60
CA PHE A 97 5.00 10.52 -1.55
C PHE A 97 5.85 11.78 -1.32
N ASP A 98 5.72 12.81 -2.16
CA ASP A 98 6.37 14.10 -1.92
C ASP A 98 5.62 14.89 -0.85
N ALA A 99 6.19 14.90 0.36
CA ALA A 99 5.69 15.65 1.51
C ALA A 99 6.16 17.11 1.57
N THR A 100 6.85 17.59 0.53
CA THR A 100 7.35 18.97 0.50
C THR A 100 6.18 19.95 0.56
N GLY A 101 6.08 20.69 1.67
CA GLY A 101 5.01 21.68 1.91
C GLY A 101 3.82 21.18 2.74
N MET A 102 3.82 19.91 3.19
CA MET A 102 2.82 19.41 4.14
C MET A 102 3.13 19.86 5.57
N THR A 103 2.36 20.82 6.08
CA THR A 103 2.42 21.28 7.48
C THR A 103 1.20 20.79 8.25
N LYS A 104 1.38 20.20 9.44
CA LYS A 104 0.28 19.62 10.25
C LYS A 104 -0.77 20.65 10.73
N GLU A 105 -0.43 21.93 10.68
CA GLU A 105 -1.22 23.03 11.26
C GLU A 105 -2.03 23.82 10.22
N ALA A 106 -1.80 23.61 8.92
CA ALA A 106 -2.46 24.34 7.85
C ALA A 106 -2.98 23.38 6.76
N ILE A 107 -4.26 23.53 6.41
CA ILE A 107 -4.87 22.81 5.30
C ILE A 107 -4.59 23.59 4.01
N ASN A 108 -3.59 23.16 3.26
CA ASN A 108 -3.22 23.74 1.96
C ASN A 108 -3.40 22.71 0.84
N LEU A 109 -3.23 23.10 -0.42
CA LEU A 109 -3.31 22.17 -1.56
C LEU A 109 -2.34 20.97 -1.41
N TYR A 110 -1.17 21.22 -0.80
CA TYR A 110 -0.16 20.21 -0.51
C TYR A 110 -0.60 19.15 0.51
N THR A 111 -1.65 19.41 1.30
CA THR A 111 -2.27 18.40 2.18
C THR A 111 -3.03 17.34 1.38
N PHE A 112 -3.52 17.67 0.17
CA PHE A 112 -4.30 16.75 -0.66
C PHE A 112 -3.48 16.11 -1.79
N ILE A 113 -2.51 16.84 -2.34
CA ILE A 113 -1.69 16.40 -3.47
C ILE A 113 -0.24 16.78 -3.17
N GLY A 114 0.67 15.81 -3.25
CA GLY A 114 2.12 16.04 -3.08
C GLY A 114 2.71 16.94 -4.18
N GLY A 115 3.97 17.33 -3.99
CA GLY A 115 4.69 18.14 -4.97
C GLY A 115 5.31 17.33 -6.12
N PHE A 116 6.05 18.04 -7.00
CA PHE A 116 6.86 17.45 -8.08
C PHE A 116 8.33 17.24 -7.68
N GLY A 117 8.68 17.36 -6.39
CA GLY A 117 10.07 17.29 -5.92
C GLY A 117 10.71 15.91 -6.09
N LYS A 118 9.90 14.85 -6.24
CA LYS A 118 10.32 13.47 -6.51
C LYS A 118 9.91 12.99 -7.91
N ALA A 119 9.63 13.91 -8.85
CA ALA A 119 9.32 13.55 -10.22
C ALA A 119 10.48 12.75 -10.84
N PHE A 120 10.15 11.77 -11.70
CA PHE A 120 11.11 10.82 -12.28
C PHE A 120 11.92 10.02 -11.24
N LEU A 121 11.39 9.85 -10.02
CA LEU A 121 12.10 9.26 -8.88
C LEU A 121 13.36 10.04 -8.49
N GLY A 122 13.39 11.35 -8.80
CA GLY A 122 14.51 12.24 -8.47
C GLY A 122 14.81 12.25 -6.97
N GLY A 123 16.06 11.99 -6.60
CA GLY A 123 16.49 11.95 -5.20
C GLY A 123 15.96 10.75 -4.40
N VAL A 124 15.53 9.68 -5.06
CA VAL A 124 15.29 8.36 -4.45
C VAL A 124 16.47 7.46 -4.81
N GLY A 125 17.35 7.21 -3.86
CA GLY A 125 18.58 6.42 -4.03
C GLY A 125 18.70 5.33 -2.98
N ARG A 126 19.81 4.59 -2.99
CA ARG A 126 20.06 3.46 -2.06
C ARG A 126 20.12 3.90 -0.59
N ASP A 127 20.37 5.17 -0.35
CA ASP A 127 20.47 5.77 0.99
C ASP A 127 19.12 6.31 1.50
N SER A 128 18.06 6.24 0.67
CA SER A 128 16.72 6.76 0.98
C SER A 128 15.90 5.78 1.81
N LEU A 129 16.32 5.49 3.05
CA LEU A 129 15.62 4.52 3.90
C LEU A 129 14.32 5.10 4.49
N THR A 130 13.21 4.39 4.26
CA THR A 130 11.95 4.56 4.99
C THR A 130 11.81 3.40 5.96
N ALA A 131 11.99 3.66 7.26
CA ALA A 131 12.09 2.63 8.29
C ALA A 131 13.24 1.64 8.01
N THR A 132 12.96 0.40 7.60
CA THR A 132 13.97 -0.64 7.34
C THR A 132 14.16 -0.97 5.86
N ILE A 133 13.44 -0.28 4.97
CA ILE A 133 13.42 -0.52 3.53
C ILE A 133 13.87 0.73 2.75
N PRO A 134 14.54 0.57 1.59
CA PRO A 134 14.97 1.66 0.71
C PRO A 134 13.83 2.31 -0.10
#